data_AF-A0A4R3LHZ0-F1
#
_entry.id   AF-A0A4R3LHZ0-F1
#
_cell.length_a   1.000
_cell.length_b   1.000
_cell.length_c   1.000
_cell.angle_alpha   90.00
_cell.angle_beta   90.00
_cell.angle_gamma   90.00
#
_symmetry.space_group_name_H-M   'P 1'
#
loop_
_entity.id
_entity.type
_entity.pdbx_description
1 polymer ?
#
loop_
_entity_poly.entity_id
_entity_poly.type
_entity_poly.pdbx_seq_one_letter_code
_entity_poly.pdbx_strand_id
1 'polypeptide(L)'
;MIDQFGQGWGANTLAVAWSRWTGNVINEVDIAFNPAFCWTLNAFDGADPGDSCWSFQQTMLHELGHGWGLDHPWETQDVWWDSVMNYSPKPYRQARLNTDDVNAVRARYGGPAMERTLISQWQTTDHAASMQPTYTPALPFPVALRHGQSLTLPGRIQIENMGTVNFANPAVDLYLSQNWNNWGGSYAFLRTASYTDTLEPFSSHSYSVSPTPIAATVPTGRYFFTLWLSNGQGSTPNRTSSSNPDVMVTVQNNPAMLAPTLAWQTAGTGRIGPLGEWDYILPAVAGRTYEFTTCPGHGGSADFDTRIDILGGAGNDDACGLQSRVEWTAPSSGNRTVRVRGFSINSQGVFVMAYRQVLSDNIFANGFQP
;
A
#
# COMPACT_ATOMS: atom_id res chain seq x y z
N MET A 1 22.00 32.95 11.43
CA MET A 1 22.58 32.60 10.11
C MET A 1 23.65 33.59 9.70
N ILE A 2 23.35 34.89 9.55
CA ILE A 2 24.38 35.92 9.29
C ILE A 2 25.47 35.93 10.38
N ASP A 3 25.09 35.95 11.66
CA ASP A 3 26.06 36.00 12.75
C ASP A 3 26.92 34.73 12.89
N GLN A 4 26.42 33.58 12.40
CA GLN A 4 27.09 32.29 12.54
C GLN A 4 27.88 31.89 11.29
N PHE A 5 27.36 32.21 10.09
CA PHE A 5 27.87 31.74 8.80
C PHE A 5 28.13 32.89 7.80
N GLY A 6 27.93 34.15 8.19
CA GLY A 6 28.26 35.33 7.38
C GLY A 6 27.29 35.63 6.22
N GLN A 7 26.25 34.82 6.02
CA GLN A 7 25.25 35.01 4.96
C GLN A 7 23.81 34.89 5.48
N GLY A 8 22.87 35.51 4.76
CA GLY A 8 21.44 35.39 5.00
C GLY A 8 20.83 34.23 4.20
N TRP A 9 19.62 33.80 4.55
CA TRP A 9 18.92 32.77 3.79
C TRP A 9 18.52 33.31 2.42
N GLY A 10 18.68 32.50 1.38
CA GLY A 10 18.01 32.75 0.11
C GLY A 10 16.49 32.54 0.26
N ALA A 11 15.70 33.19 -0.60
CA ALA A 11 14.24 33.15 -0.52
C ALA A 11 13.65 31.73 -0.60
N ASN A 12 14.32 30.83 -1.32
CA ASN A 12 13.89 29.44 -1.53
C ASN A 12 14.86 28.41 -0.94
N THR A 13 15.79 28.84 -0.08
CA THR A 13 16.82 27.96 0.47
C THR A 13 16.26 27.17 1.65
N LEU A 14 16.03 25.86 1.46
CA LEU A 14 15.49 24.97 2.48
C LEU A 14 16.53 24.68 3.58
N ALA A 15 17.74 24.29 3.20
CA ALA A 15 18.86 24.06 4.08
C ALA A 15 20.17 24.43 3.36
N VAL A 16 21.26 24.48 4.12
CA VAL A 16 22.61 24.70 3.59
C VAL A 16 23.58 23.84 4.37
N ALA A 17 24.45 23.14 3.63
CA ALA A 17 25.67 22.53 4.14
C ALA A 17 26.89 23.43 3.89
N TRP A 18 27.61 23.78 4.95
CA TRP A 18 28.93 24.41 4.86
C TRP A 18 30.00 23.37 5.12
N SER A 19 30.97 23.26 4.22
CA SER A 19 32.10 22.35 4.36
C SER A 19 33.40 23.13 4.53
N ARG A 20 34.23 22.72 5.49
CA ARG A 20 35.59 23.24 5.66
C ARG A 20 36.60 22.24 5.10
N TRP A 21 37.51 22.75 4.29
CA TRP A 21 38.46 21.93 3.55
C TRP A 21 39.91 22.18 3.99
N THR A 22 40.75 21.15 3.91
CA THR A 22 42.21 21.30 3.87
C THR A 22 42.74 20.45 2.72
N GLY A 23 43.18 21.10 1.65
CA GLY A 23 43.42 20.42 0.39
C GLY A 23 42.12 19.75 -0.10
N ASN A 24 42.20 18.46 -0.45
CA ASN A 24 41.08 17.68 -0.98
C ASN A 24 40.35 16.85 0.10
N VAL A 25 40.41 17.31 1.36
CA VAL A 25 39.80 16.65 2.51
C VAL A 25 38.80 17.60 3.15
N ILE A 26 37.56 17.13 3.28
CA ILE A 26 36.53 17.76 4.10
C ILE A 26 36.84 17.41 5.56
N ASN A 27 37.09 18.41 6.40
CA ASN A 27 37.38 18.21 7.82
C ASN A 27 36.17 18.47 8.72
N GLU A 28 35.18 19.22 8.23
CA GLU A 28 34.02 19.66 9.00
C GLU A 28 32.87 19.96 8.04
N VAL A 29 31.65 19.64 8.48
CA VAL A 29 30.41 19.90 7.74
C VAL A 29 29.38 20.39 8.75
N ASP A 30 28.93 21.63 8.58
CA ASP A 30 27.84 22.22 9.35
C ASP A 30 26.57 22.26 8.49
N ILE A 31 25.45 21.80 9.04
CA ILE A 31 24.16 21.83 8.35
C ILE A 31 23.21 22.72 9.12
N ALA A 32 22.62 23.71 8.45
CA ALA A 32 21.54 24.50 9.01
C ALA A 32 20.25 24.36 8.19
N PHE A 33 19.14 24.24 8.89
CA PHE A 33 17.80 24.24 8.32
C PHE A 33 17.19 25.62 8.44
N ASN A 34 16.55 26.09 7.38
CA ASN A 34 15.93 27.40 7.39
C ASN A 34 14.65 27.38 8.25
N PRO A 35 14.61 28.15 9.35
CA PRO A 35 13.46 28.15 10.27
C PRO A 35 12.24 28.88 9.71
N ALA A 36 12.36 29.56 8.55
CA ALA A 36 11.23 30.19 7.88
C ALA A 36 10.26 29.17 7.24
N PHE A 37 10.71 27.93 7.05
CA PHE A 37 9.90 26.85 6.49
C PHE A 37 9.35 25.93 7.58
N CYS A 38 8.16 25.37 7.34
CA CYS A 38 7.66 24.26 8.14
C CYS A 38 8.42 22.97 7.79
N TRP A 39 8.67 22.13 8.78
CA TRP A 39 9.36 20.85 8.64
C TRP A 39 8.50 19.70 9.17
N THR A 40 8.51 18.58 8.46
CA THR A 40 7.81 17.37 8.87
C THR A 40 8.73 16.14 8.80
N LEU A 41 8.49 15.19 9.70
CA LEU A 41 9.07 13.84 9.63
C LEU A 41 8.23 12.88 8.79
N ASN A 42 7.03 13.29 8.38
CA ASN A 42 6.28 12.56 7.37
C ASN A 42 6.87 12.86 6.00
N ALA A 43 7.78 11.99 5.54
CA ALA A 43 8.47 12.15 4.27
C ALA A 43 7.53 12.10 3.05
N PHE A 44 6.30 11.60 3.21
CA PHE A 44 5.29 11.62 2.15
C PHE A 44 4.68 13.02 2.02
N ASP A 45 4.11 13.55 3.10
CA ASP A 45 3.52 14.89 3.14
C ASP A 45 4.55 15.96 2.74
N GLY A 46 5.75 15.89 3.34
CA GLY A 46 6.82 16.85 3.09
C GLY A 46 7.47 16.76 1.70
N ALA A 47 7.02 15.83 0.87
CA ALA A 47 7.46 15.66 -0.50
C ALA A 47 6.38 16.10 -1.52
N ASP A 48 5.16 16.36 -1.07
CA ASP A 48 4.08 16.89 -1.90
C ASP A 48 4.32 18.40 -2.15
N PRO A 49 4.47 18.85 -3.41
CA PRO A 49 4.62 20.27 -3.72
C PRO A 49 3.39 21.12 -3.35
N GLY A 50 2.24 20.50 -3.04
CA GLY A 50 1.05 21.17 -2.54
C GLY A 50 1.00 21.36 -1.02
N ASP A 51 1.91 20.75 -0.26
CA ASP A 51 1.97 20.90 1.19
C ASP A 51 2.78 22.15 1.61
N SER A 52 2.46 22.66 2.79
CA SER A 52 3.09 23.81 3.44
C SER A 52 4.40 23.46 4.17
N CYS A 53 4.67 22.17 4.39
CA CYS A 53 5.83 21.66 5.13
C CYS A 53 6.77 20.87 4.22
N TRP A 54 8.07 20.91 4.52
CA TRP A 54 9.10 20.17 3.78
C TRP A 54 9.58 18.95 4.55
N SER A 55 9.94 17.90 3.81
CA SER A 55 10.46 16.66 4.37
C SER A 55 11.86 16.88 4.96
N PHE A 56 11.93 16.91 6.30
CA PHE A 56 13.19 17.04 7.03
C PHE A 56 14.18 15.92 6.68
N GLN A 57 13.69 14.67 6.55
CA GLN A 57 14.56 13.52 6.31
C GLN A 57 15.25 13.57 4.94
N GLN A 58 14.48 13.83 3.87
CA GLN A 58 15.06 13.98 2.52
C GLN A 58 16.05 15.15 2.46
N THR A 59 15.70 16.32 3.01
CA THR A 59 16.59 17.48 3.00
C THR A 59 17.85 17.24 3.84
N MET A 60 17.74 16.68 5.05
CA MET A 60 18.91 16.32 5.86
C MET A 60 19.83 15.35 5.12
N LEU A 61 19.27 14.32 4.49
CA LEU A 61 20.09 13.35 3.77
C LEU A 61 20.80 13.97 2.55
N HIS A 62 20.15 14.91 1.85
CA HIS A 62 20.76 15.72 0.80
C HIS A 62 21.95 16.51 1.35
N GLU A 63 21.77 17.27 2.43
CA GLU A 63 22.84 18.09 3.01
C GLU A 63 24.00 17.22 3.56
N LEU A 64 23.70 16.03 4.09
CA LEU A 64 24.72 15.05 4.47
C LEU A 64 25.49 14.53 3.25
N GLY A 65 24.86 14.46 2.08
CA GLY A 65 25.50 14.10 0.81
C GLY A 65 26.68 15.01 0.48
N HIS A 66 26.52 16.33 0.63
CA HIS A 66 27.62 17.30 0.51
C HIS A 66 28.77 17.00 1.47
N GLY A 67 28.45 16.51 2.68
CA GLY A 67 29.47 16.13 3.65
C GLY A 67 30.30 14.91 3.26
N TRP A 68 29.77 14.05 2.39
CA TRP A 68 30.55 12.97 1.78
C TRP A 68 31.34 13.41 0.54
N GLY A 69 31.17 14.66 0.11
CA GLY A 69 31.76 15.23 -1.10
C GLY A 69 30.94 14.96 -2.36
N LEU A 70 29.63 14.71 -2.21
CA LEU A 70 28.73 14.63 -3.36
C LEU A 70 28.30 16.05 -3.77
N ASP A 71 28.35 16.30 -5.07
CA ASP A 71 27.89 17.56 -5.67
C ASP A 71 26.56 17.35 -6.39
N HIS A 72 25.89 18.45 -6.68
CA HIS A 72 24.66 18.45 -7.44
C HIS A 72 24.92 18.01 -8.89
N PRO A 73 24.35 16.87 -9.34
CA PRO A 73 24.59 16.41 -10.71
C PRO A 73 24.01 17.38 -11.76
N TRP A 74 22.94 18.13 -11.44
CA TRP A 74 22.33 19.08 -12.40
C TRP A 74 23.16 20.33 -12.68
N GLU A 75 24.14 20.65 -11.84
CA GLU A 75 24.98 21.83 -12.09
C GLU A 75 25.88 21.62 -13.32
N THR A 76 26.01 20.37 -13.78
CA THR A 76 26.91 19.99 -14.87
C THR A 76 26.28 19.13 -15.96
N GLN A 77 25.11 18.51 -15.72
CA GLN A 77 24.48 17.60 -16.67
C GLN A 77 22.99 17.37 -16.38
N ASP A 78 22.24 16.82 -17.35
CA ASP A 78 20.87 16.36 -17.08
C ASP A 78 20.88 15.10 -16.21
N VAL A 79 19.91 14.97 -15.31
CA VAL A 79 19.88 13.92 -14.29
C VAL A 79 18.64 13.05 -14.47
N TRP A 80 18.87 11.77 -14.78
CA TRP A 80 17.81 10.78 -15.03
C TRP A 80 17.86 9.56 -14.10
N TRP A 81 18.68 9.62 -13.05
CA TRP A 81 18.84 8.56 -12.05
C TRP A 81 18.50 9.04 -10.65
N ASP A 82 18.32 8.09 -9.74
CA ASP A 82 18.11 8.35 -8.32
C ASP A 82 19.43 8.70 -7.61
N SER A 83 19.41 9.81 -6.87
CA SER A 83 20.48 10.27 -5.98
C SER A 83 19.89 11.09 -4.83
N VAL A 84 20.52 11.02 -3.66
CA VAL A 84 20.21 11.95 -2.55
C VAL A 84 20.47 13.38 -2.93
N MET A 85 21.38 13.61 -3.88
CA MET A 85 21.70 14.93 -4.35
C MET A 85 20.58 15.50 -5.21
N ASN A 86 19.66 14.72 -5.79
CA ASN A 86 18.58 15.23 -6.67
C ASN A 86 17.80 16.41 -6.06
N TYR A 87 17.52 17.42 -6.90
CA TYR A 87 16.93 18.71 -6.49
C TYR A 87 15.58 18.56 -5.79
N SER A 88 15.46 19.21 -4.62
CA SER A 88 14.28 19.29 -3.71
C SER A 88 13.71 17.94 -3.24
N PRO A 89 12.96 17.91 -2.12
CA PRO A 89 12.11 16.77 -1.82
C PRO A 89 11.21 16.43 -3.00
N LYS A 90 11.01 15.13 -3.25
CA LYS A 90 10.20 14.63 -4.37
C LYS A 90 9.21 13.58 -3.89
N PRO A 91 7.96 13.61 -4.40
CA PRO A 91 7.02 12.52 -4.17
C PRO A 91 7.66 11.19 -4.59
N TYR A 92 7.31 10.10 -3.91
CA TYR A 92 7.84 8.76 -4.15
C TYR A 92 9.31 8.53 -3.78
N ARG A 93 10.17 9.57 -3.71
CA ARG A 93 11.56 9.40 -3.25
C ARG A 93 11.60 9.11 -1.75
N GLN A 94 12.26 8.03 -1.36
CA GLN A 94 12.51 7.73 0.05
C GLN A 94 13.85 8.35 0.49
N ALA A 95 13.93 8.80 1.74
CA ALA A 95 15.16 9.33 2.33
C ALA A 95 16.15 8.20 2.66
N ARG A 96 16.78 7.66 1.61
CA ARG A 96 17.76 6.57 1.66
C ARG A 96 18.83 6.82 0.60
N LEU A 97 19.99 6.18 0.77
CA LEU A 97 21.04 6.21 -0.26
C LEU A 97 20.58 5.42 -1.47
N ASN A 98 20.91 5.94 -2.65
CA ASN A 98 20.74 5.27 -3.93
C ASN A 98 22.08 4.79 -4.47
N THR A 99 22.00 4.10 -5.59
CA THR A 99 23.13 3.45 -6.23
C THR A 99 24.25 4.42 -6.58
N ASP A 100 23.91 5.58 -7.14
CA ASP A 100 24.88 6.62 -7.51
C ASP A 100 25.64 7.15 -6.29
N ASP A 101 24.92 7.45 -5.21
CA ASP A 101 25.49 7.95 -3.97
C ASP A 101 26.46 6.95 -3.36
N VAL A 102 26.05 5.68 -3.27
CA VAL A 102 26.90 4.62 -2.70
C VAL A 102 28.13 4.39 -3.58
N ASN A 103 27.99 4.43 -4.91
CA ASN A 103 29.10 4.29 -5.83
C ASN A 103 30.14 5.39 -5.63
N ALA A 104 29.70 6.66 -5.61
CA ALA A 104 30.58 7.81 -5.46
C ALA A 104 31.32 7.80 -4.12
N VAL A 105 30.61 7.55 -3.01
CA VAL A 105 31.22 7.43 -1.68
C VAL A 105 32.24 6.29 -1.66
N ARG A 106 31.91 5.12 -2.21
CA ARG A 106 32.83 3.98 -2.22
C ARG A 106 34.04 4.18 -3.13
N ALA A 107 33.88 4.85 -4.27
CA ALA A 107 34.99 5.20 -5.14
C ALA A 107 36.03 6.06 -4.40
N ARG A 108 35.57 6.91 -3.47
CA ARG A 108 36.43 7.78 -2.66
C ARG A 108 37.05 7.06 -1.45
N TYR A 109 36.26 6.34 -0.67
CA TYR A 109 36.68 5.82 0.64
C TYR A 109 37.00 4.32 0.65
N GLY A 110 36.65 3.59 -0.41
CA GLY A 110 36.76 2.14 -0.47
C GLY A 110 35.85 1.43 0.54
N GLY A 111 36.20 0.19 0.88
CA GLY A 111 35.50 -0.60 1.89
C GLY A 111 35.40 -2.08 1.52
N PRO A 112 34.96 -2.94 2.45
CA PRO A 112 34.77 -4.36 2.18
C PRO A 112 33.72 -4.60 1.10
N ALA A 113 33.75 -5.79 0.50
CA ALA A 113 32.71 -6.23 -0.41
C ALA A 113 31.35 -6.25 0.32
N MET A 114 30.29 -5.86 -0.38
CA MET A 114 28.96 -5.80 0.17
C MET A 114 27.93 -6.26 -0.84
N GLU A 115 27.00 -7.06 -0.34
CA GLU A 115 25.77 -7.43 -1.01
C GLU A 115 24.69 -6.49 -0.50
N ARG A 116 24.19 -5.61 -1.35
CA ARG A 116 23.17 -4.63 -0.95
C ARG A 116 22.32 -4.24 -2.14
N THR A 117 21.02 -4.43 -2.00
CA THR A 117 20.04 -4.10 -3.02
C THR A 117 18.97 -3.17 -2.46
N LEU A 118 18.28 -2.50 -3.36
CA LEU A 118 17.15 -1.63 -3.07
C LEU A 118 16.01 -1.94 -4.04
N ILE A 119 14.77 -1.92 -3.55
CA ILE A 119 13.57 -2.00 -4.40
C ILE A 119 12.71 -0.75 -4.21
N SER A 120 12.16 -0.27 -5.32
CA SER A 120 11.32 0.92 -5.40
C SER A 120 10.06 0.60 -6.23
N GLN A 121 8.91 1.11 -5.79
CA GLN A 121 7.65 1.08 -6.55
C GLN A 121 7.51 2.26 -7.51
N TRP A 122 8.62 2.77 -8.03
CA TRP A 122 8.68 3.80 -9.06
C TRP A 122 9.91 3.55 -9.92
N GLN A 123 9.92 4.18 -11.08
CA GLN A 123 11.11 4.31 -11.91
C GLN A 123 11.47 5.79 -12.05
N THR A 124 12.75 6.08 -12.18
CA THR A 124 13.22 7.39 -12.65
C THR A 124 13.39 7.38 -14.16
N THR A 125 12.96 8.46 -14.81
CA THR A 125 13.25 8.72 -16.21
C THR A 125 13.74 10.14 -16.41
N ASP A 126 14.44 10.35 -17.52
CA ASP A 126 14.86 11.69 -17.94
C ASP A 126 13.64 12.61 -18.16
N HIS A 127 13.82 13.89 -17.89
CA HIS A 127 12.82 14.93 -18.16
C HIS A 127 13.42 15.96 -19.10
N ALA A 128 13.12 15.86 -20.40
CA ALA A 128 13.76 16.67 -21.44
C ALA A 128 13.69 18.22 -21.26
N ALA A 129 12.83 18.72 -20.38
CA ALA A 129 12.69 20.15 -20.08
C ALA A 129 13.12 20.55 -18.64
N SER A 130 13.79 19.66 -17.90
CA SER A 130 14.22 19.90 -16.52
C SER A 130 15.45 19.06 -16.21
N MET A 131 16.41 19.61 -15.48
CA MET A 131 17.56 18.83 -14.98
C MET A 131 17.18 17.93 -13.78
N GLN A 132 15.92 17.49 -13.72
CA GLN A 132 15.36 16.72 -12.61
C GLN A 132 14.75 15.42 -13.13
N PRO A 133 15.01 14.29 -12.46
CA PRO A 133 14.39 13.04 -12.86
C PRO A 133 12.88 13.08 -12.62
N THR A 134 12.14 12.46 -13.52
CA THR A 134 10.72 12.20 -13.36
C THR A 134 10.53 10.88 -12.62
N TYR A 135 9.79 10.92 -11.52
CA TYR A 135 9.42 9.72 -10.75
C TYR A 135 8.06 9.23 -11.23
N THR A 136 8.03 8.05 -11.85
CA THR A 136 6.79 7.42 -12.32
C THR A 136 6.47 6.22 -11.44
N PRO A 137 5.38 6.24 -10.65
CA PRO A 137 5.03 5.13 -9.78
C PRO A 137 4.54 3.90 -10.57
N ALA A 138 4.82 2.71 -10.04
CA ALA A 138 4.33 1.44 -10.56
C ALA A 138 2.80 1.35 -10.50
N LEU A 139 2.21 1.86 -9.40
CA LEU A 139 0.77 1.99 -9.18
C LEU A 139 0.43 3.46 -8.90
N PRO A 140 -0.03 4.23 -9.91
CA PRO A 140 -0.26 5.67 -9.77
C PRO A 140 -1.60 6.05 -9.12
N PHE A 141 -2.56 5.14 -9.02
CA PHE A 141 -3.90 5.44 -8.53
C PHE A 141 -4.55 4.26 -7.80
N PRO A 142 -5.52 4.50 -6.90
CA PRO A 142 -6.27 3.44 -6.25
C PRO A 142 -6.98 2.53 -7.26
N VAL A 143 -7.03 1.23 -6.96
CA VAL A 143 -7.67 0.24 -7.84
C VAL A 143 -8.69 -0.57 -7.04
N ALA A 144 -9.85 -0.81 -7.62
CA ALA A 144 -10.83 -1.77 -7.10
C ALA A 144 -10.91 -2.99 -8.01
N LEU A 145 -10.75 -4.18 -7.42
CA LEU A 145 -10.73 -5.45 -8.12
C LEU A 145 -11.67 -6.42 -7.43
N ARG A 146 -12.31 -7.27 -8.23
CA ARG A 146 -13.02 -8.45 -7.74
C ARG A 146 -12.13 -9.69 -7.82
N HIS A 147 -12.43 -10.69 -7.00
CA HIS A 147 -11.82 -12.02 -7.13
C HIS A 147 -11.89 -12.52 -8.57
N GLY A 148 -10.80 -13.14 -9.05
CA GLY A 148 -10.64 -13.58 -10.44
C GLY A 148 -10.15 -12.51 -11.41
N GLN A 149 -10.23 -11.21 -11.06
CA GLN A 149 -9.56 -10.16 -11.83
C GLN A 149 -8.06 -10.11 -11.51
N SER A 150 -7.29 -9.40 -12.31
CA SER A 150 -5.85 -9.21 -12.11
C SER A 150 -5.51 -7.77 -11.77
N LEU A 151 -4.62 -7.60 -10.79
CA LEU A 151 -3.94 -6.33 -10.54
C LEU A 151 -2.89 -6.13 -11.63
N THR A 152 -2.98 -5.00 -12.34
CA THR A 152 -2.02 -4.60 -13.36
C THR A 152 -1.31 -3.34 -12.90
N LEU A 153 0.02 -3.35 -12.95
CA LEU A 153 0.84 -2.17 -12.69
C LEU A 153 1.10 -1.47 -14.02
N PRO A 154 0.58 -0.25 -14.27
CA PRO A 154 0.86 0.48 -15.50
C PRO A 154 2.32 0.97 -15.57
N GLY A 155 2.95 1.20 -14.42
CA GLY A 155 4.37 1.56 -14.33
C GLY A 155 5.29 0.36 -14.13
N ARG A 156 6.56 0.66 -13.87
CA ARG A 156 7.61 -0.32 -13.60
C ARG A 156 8.09 -0.21 -12.16
N ILE A 157 8.64 -1.30 -11.65
CA ILE A 157 9.39 -1.30 -10.40
C ILE A 157 10.87 -1.11 -10.73
N GLN A 158 11.63 -0.52 -9.82
CA GLN A 158 13.07 -0.37 -9.97
C GLN A 158 13.79 -1.19 -8.91
N ILE A 159 14.82 -1.91 -9.34
CA ILE A 159 15.74 -2.62 -8.45
C ILE A 159 17.14 -2.08 -8.70
N GLU A 160 17.81 -1.75 -7.61
CA GLU A 160 19.10 -1.12 -7.58
C GLU A 160 20.08 -2.03 -6.86
N ASN A 161 21.25 -2.27 -7.46
CA ASN A 161 22.36 -2.95 -6.83
C ASN A 161 23.34 -1.91 -6.28
N MET A 162 23.19 -1.59 -4.99
CA MET A 162 24.11 -0.69 -4.27
C MET A 162 25.36 -1.42 -3.77
N GLY A 163 25.50 -2.71 -4.08
CA GLY A 163 26.58 -3.57 -3.65
C GLY A 163 27.79 -3.52 -4.58
N THR A 164 28.82 -4.27 -4.21
CA THR A 164 30.06 -4.44 -4.99
C THR A 164 30.11 -5.77 -5.73
N VAL A 165 29.03 -6.54 -5.70
CA VAL A 165 28.95 -7.88 -6.28
C VAL A 165 27.67 -7.99 -7.10
N ASN A 166 27.70 -8.83 -8.13
CA ASN A 166 26.58 -8.99 -9.04
C ASN A 166 25.36 -9.57 -8.31
N PHE A 167 24.19 -9.01 -8.58
CA PHE A 167 22.93 -9.52 -8.07
C PHE A 167 22.17 -10.23 -9.20
N ALA A 168 22.16 -11.56 -9.13
CA ALA A 168 21.59 -12.40 -10.18
C ALA A 168 20.16 -12.85 -9.88
N ASN A 169 19.39 -12.93 -10.96
CA ASN A 169 18.03 -13.46 -11.05
C ASN A 169 17.04 -12.85 -10.05
N PRO A 170 16.78 -11.53 -10.03
CA PRO A 170 15.90 -10.92 -9.04
C PRO A 170 14.53 -11.60 -8.94
N ALA A 171 14.06 -11.79 -7.71
CA ALA A 171 12.72 -12.30 -7.41
C ALA A 171 12.00 -11.36 -6.45
N VAL A 172 10.79 -10.97 -6.81
CA VAL A 172 9.97 -10.01 -6.09
C VAL A 172 8.66 -10.67 -5.72
N ASP A 173 8.41 -10.79 -4.42
CA ASP A 173 7.14 -11.24 -3.88
C ASP A 173 6.18 -10.05 -3.79
N LEU A 174 4.95 -10.26 -4.24
CA LEU A 174 3.88 -9.28 -4.27
C LEU A 174 2.89 -9.58 -3.15
N TYR A 175 2.58 -8.58 -2.35
CA TYR A 175 1.67 -8.67 -1.21
C TYR A 175 0.61 -7.56 -1.24
N LEU A 176 -0.51 -7.86 -0.60
CA LEU A 176 -1.45 -6.85 -0.10
C LEU A 176 -1.28 -6.77 1.42
N SER A 177 -0.84 -5.62 1.92
CA SER A 177 -0.60 -5.36 3.35
C SER A 177 -1.70 -4.49 3.95
N GLN A 178 -2.06 -4.74 5.20
CA GLN A 178 -2.98 -3.87 5.94
C GLN A 178 -2.30 -2.58 6.42
N ASN A 179 -0.98 -2.63 6.66
CA ASN A 179 -0.22 -1.51 7.19
C ASN A 179 0.75 -0.97 6.14
N TRP A 180 0.84 0.36 6.06
CA TRP A 180 1.75 1.05 5.17
C TRP A 180 3.18 0.97 5.70
N ASN A 181 4.13 0.53 4.88
CA ASN A 181 5.56 0.39 5.24
C ASN A 181 5.84 -0.41 6.53
N ASN A 182 4.90 -1.26 6.96
CA ASN A 182 5.04 -2.07 8.16
C ASN A 182 4.64 -3.51 7.86
N TRP A 183 5.56 -4.43 8.12
CA TRP A 183 5.43 -5.86 7.85
C TRP A 183 5.01 -6.68 9.08
N GLY A 184 4.79 -6.03 10.23
CA GLY A 184 4.35 -6.69 11.47
C GLY A 184 2.86 -7.01 11.54
N GLY A 185 2.11 -6.85 10.44
CA GLY A 185 0.67 -7.12 10.37
C GLY A 185 0.32 -8.25 9.40
N SER A 186 -0.97 -8.50 9.23
CA SER A 186 -1.47 -9.48 8.26
C SER A 186 -1.19 -9.02 6.83
N TYR A 187 -0.86 -9.97 5.96
CA TYR A 187 -0.63 -9.75 4.54
C TYR A 187 -1.24 -10.89 3.73
N ALA A 188 -1.66 -10.58 2.51
CA ALA A 188 -2.03 -11.58 1.53
C ALA A 188 -0.93 -11.67 0.47
N PHE A 189 -0.21 -12.79 0.45
CA PHE A 189 0.71 -13.12 -0.64
C PHE A 189 -0.08 -13.34 -1.93
N LEU A 190 0.34 -12.69 -3.02
CA LEU A 190 -0.28 -12.83 -4.32
C LEU A 190 0.51 -13.79 -5.20
N ARG A 191 1.80 -13.50 -5.41
CA ARG A 191 2.74 -14.32 -6.19
C ARG A 191 4.17 -13.79 -6.08
N THR A 192 5.11 -14.55 -6.63
CA THR A 192 6.47 -14.08 -6.94
C THR A 192 6.58 -13.74 -8.43
N ALA A 193 7.23 -12.62 -8.75
CA ALA A 193 7.71 -12.26 -10.08
C ALA A 193 9.23 -12.49 -10.13
N SER A 194 9.70 -13.28 -11.10
CA SER A 194 11.12 -13.61 -11.23
C SER A 194 11.66 -13.13 -12.57
N TYR A 195 12.90 -12.66 -12.54
CA TYR A 195 13.58 -12.05 -13.68
C TYR A 195 14.87 -12.80 -13.96
N THR A 196 15.11 -13.20 -15.20
CA THR A 196 16.39 -13.75 -15.64
C THR A 196 17.28 -12.58 -16.05
N ASP A 197 18.02 -12.04 -15.09
CA ASP A 197 18.82 -10.84 -15.25
C ASP A 197 19.99 -10.85 -14.27
N THR A 198 21.01 -10.02 -14.50
CA THR A 198 22.11 -9.79 -13.56
C THR A 198 22.34 -8.30 -13.43
N LEU A 199 22.12 -7.76 -12.23
CA LEU A 199 22.45 -6.39 -11.93
C LEU A 199 23.91 -6.33 -11.53
N GLU A 200 24.72 -5.71 -12.39
CA GLU A 200 26.11 -5.40 -12.08
C GLU A 200 26.23 -4.50 -10.83
N PRO A 201 27.40 -4.45 -10.18
CA PRO A 201 27.64 -3.53 -9.08
C PRO A 201 27.33 -2.10 -9.48
N PHE A 202 26.66 -1.38 -8.59
CA PHE A 202 26.28 0.01 -8.79
C PHE A 202 25.42 0.27 -10.03
N SER A 203 24.47 -0.62 -10.34
CA SER A 203 23.50 -0.45 -11.42
C SER A 203 22.05 -0.40 -10.94
N SER A 204 21.18 0.16 -11.80
CA SER A 204 19.73 0.23 -11.59
C SER A 204 18.99 -0.32 -12.81
N HIS A 205 18.05 -1.23 -12.58
CA HIS A 205 17.24 -1.86 -13.63
C HIS A 205 15.75 -1.68 -13.32
N SER A 206 14.95 -1.43 -14.36
CA SER A 206 13.49 -1.29 -14.26
C SER A 206 12.77 -2.48 -14.84
N TYR A 207 11.83 -3.03 -14.10
CA TYR A 207 11.10 -4.25 -14.43
C TYR A 207 9.61 -4.01 -14.56
N SER A 208 9.03 -4.57 -15.61
CA SER A 208 7.59 -4.71 -15.71
C SER A 208 7.12 -5.86 -14.82
N VAL A 209 5.97 -5.69 -14.19
CA VAL A 209 5.33 -6.73 -13.38
C VAL A 209 4.12 -7.23 -14.15
N SER A 210 4.12 -8.52 -14.53
CA SER A 210 2.97 -9.12 -15.23
C SER A 210 1.68 -9.00 -14.41
N PRO A 211 0.50 -9.01 -15.07
CA PRO A 211 -0.78 -9.02 -14.37
C PRO A 211 -0.83 -10.08 -13.27
N THR A 212 -1.34 -9.70 -12.10
CA THR A 212 -1.33 -10.53 -10.89
C THR A 212 -2.76 -10.90 -10.50
N PRO A 213 -3.18 -12.16 -10.70
CA PRO A 213 -4.54 -12.59 -10.37
C PRO A 213 -4.85 -12.44 -8.88
N ILE A 214 -6.04 -11.95 -8.56
CA ILE A 214 -6.56 -11.90 -7.20
C ILE A 214 -7.39 -13.15 -6.95
N ALA A 215 -6.80 -14.14 -6.27
CA ALA A 215 -7.48 -15.39 -5.94
C ALA A 215 -8.65 -15.18 -4.97
N ALA A 216 -9.64 -16.08 -5.00
CA ALA A 216 -10.77 -16.07 -4.07
C ALA A 216 -10.36 -16.29 -2.59
N THR A 217 -9.13 -16.76 -2.36
CA THR A 217 -8.55 -16.91 -1.01
C THR A 217 -8.07 -15.60 -0.42
N VAL A 218 -7.87 -14.56 -1.22
CA VAL A 218 -7.48 -13.22 -0.74
C VAL A 218 -8.68 -12.60 -0.03
N PRO A 219 -8.59 -12.24 1.26
CA PRO A 219 -9.72 -11.63 1.97
C PRO A 219 -10.11 -10.30 1.31
N THR A 220 -11.41 -9.98 1.29
CA THR A 220 -11.88 -8.68 0.80
C THR A 220 -11.39 -7.57 1.72
N GLY A 221 -11.21 -6.35 1.21
CA GLY A 221 -10.65 -5.26 2.03
C GLY A 221 -9.87 -4.23 1.23
N ARG A 222 -9.32 -3.26 1.94
CA ARG A 222 -8.48 -2.18 1.40
C ARG A 222 -7.06 -2.36 1.90
N TYR A 223 -6.12 -2.48 0.96
CA TYR A 223 -4.74 -2.84 1.25
C TYR A 223 -3.74 -1.89 0.58
N PHE A 224 -2.55 -1.78 1.16
CA PHE A 224 -1.38 -1.25 0.47
C PHE A 224 -0.77 -2.34 -0.40
N PHE A 225 -0.47 -2.01 -1.66
CA PHE A 225 0.29 -2.92 -2.51
C PHE A 225 1.75 -2.87 -2.08
N THR A 226 2.34 -4.01 -1.76
CA THR A 226 3.69 -4.06 -1.18
C THR A 226 4.54 -5.11 -1.87
N LEU A 227 5.81 -4.78 -2.08
CA LEU A 227 6.81 -5.62 -2.72
C LEU A 227 7.86 -6.04 -1.69
N TRP A 228 8.32 -7.28 -1.81
CA TRP A 228 9.45 -7.81 -1.06
C TRP A 228 10.45 -8.45 -2.02
N LEU A 229 11.70 -8.02 -1.99
CA LEU A 229 12.78 -8.63 -2.78
C LEU A 229 13.25 -9.91 -2.07
N SER A 230 12.81 -11.08 -2.56
CA SER A 230 12.88 -12.36 -1.84
C SER A 230 14.23 -13.05 -1.91
N ASN A 231 15.02 -12.81 -2.96
CA ASN A 231 16.32 -13.47 -3.14
C ASN A 231 17.53 -12.51 -3.23
N GLY A 232 17.33 -11.23 -2.90
CA GLY A 232 18.45 -10.32 -2.66
C GLY A 232 19.33 -10.86 -1.53
N GLN A 233 20.65 -10.84 -1.67
CA GLN A 233 21.52 -10.82 -0.48
C GLN A 233 21.83 -9.34 -0.22
N GLY A 234 21.46 -8.85 0.97
CA GLY A 234 21.32 -7.43 1.23
C GLY A 234 20.61 -7.15 2.55
N SER A 235 21.03 -6.10 3.26
CA SER A 235 20.48 -5.78 4.59
C SER A 235 18.94 -5.68 4.58
N THR A 236 18.29 -6.17 5.63
CA THR A 236 16.84 -6.21 5.81
C THR A 236 16.05 -4.91 5.54
N PRO A 237 16.54 -3.67 5.78
CA PRO A 237 15.67 -2.49 5.64
C PRO A 237 15.35 -2.07 4.20
N ASN A 238 16.06 -2.59 3.19
CA ASN A 238 15.95 -2.10 1.80
C ASN A 238 15.29 -3.09 0.84
N ARG A 239 14.75 -4.19 1.36
CA ARG A 239 14.11 -5.23 0.55
C ARG A 239 12.63 -4.99 0.29
N THR A 240 12.10 -3.86 0.76
CA THR A 240 10.66 -3.65 0.78
C THR A 240 10.27 -2.30 0.23
N SER A 241 9.15 -2.24 -0.48
CA SER A 241 8.54 -0.99 -0.91
C SER A 241 7.02 -1.16 -0.90
N SER A 242 6.29 -0.24 -0.28
CA SER A 242 4.83 -0.15 -0.37
C SER A 242 4.43 0.91 -1.39
N SER A 243 3.19 0.83 -1.87
CA SER A 243 2.51 1.91 -2.58
C SER A 243 2.38 3.12 -1.66
N ASN A 244 2.10 4.28 -2.24
CA ASN A 244 1.82 5.47 -1.43
C ASN A 244 0.61 5.27 -0.51
N PRO A 245 0.53 6.02 0.61
CA PRO A 245 -0.54 5.84 1.59
C PRO A 245 -1.93 6.20 1.03
N ASP A 246 -2.01 7.02 -0.01
CA ASP A 246 -3.24 7.38 -0.74
C ASP A 246 -3.60 6.37 -1.85
N VAL A 247 -2.66 5.50 -2.26
CA VAL A 247 -2.85 4.51 -3.32
C VAL A 247 -3.07 3.12 -2.71
N MET A 248 -4.34 2.73 -2.60
CA MET A 248 -4.75 1.43 -2.06
C MET A 248 -5.42 0.53 -3.12
N VAL A 249 -5.30 -0.78 -2.91
CA VAL A 249 -6.01 -1.81 -3.66
C VAL A 249 -7.22 -2.27 -2.84
N THR A 250 -8.41 -2.11 -3.40
CA THR A 250 -9.66 -2.62 -2.84
C THR A 250 -9.98 -3.97 -3.46
N VAL A 251 -10.05 -5.02 -2.65
CA VAL A 251 -10.46 -6.36 -3.05
C VAL A 251 -11.91 -6.58 -2.65
N GLN A 252 -12.74 -6.96 -3.62
CA GLN A 252 -14.14 -7.29 -3.46
C GLN A 252 -14.39 -8.74 -3.86
N ASN A 253 -15.42 -9.37 -3.30
CA ASN A 253 -15.83 -10.68 -3.77
C ASN A 253 -16.66 -10.57 -5.07
N ASN A 254 -16.82 -11.69 -5.77
CA ASN A 254 -17.87 -11.84 -6.77
C ASN A 254 -19.17 -12.26 -6.05
N PRO A 255 -20.23 -11.43 -6.06
CA PRO A 255 -21.43 -11.72 -5.29
C PRO A 255 -22.14 -12.97 -5.82
N ALA A 256 -22.33 -13.95 -4.94
CA ALA A 256 -23.09 -15.14 -5.28
C ALA A 256 -24.60 -14.83 -5.19
N MET A 257 -25.38 -15.38 -6.13
CA MET A 257 -26.83 -15.32 -6.08
C MET A 257 -27.35 -16.31 -5.02
N LEU A 258 -28.14 -15.83 -4.07
CA LEU A 258 -28.81 -16.65 -3.07
C LEU A 258 -30.10 -17.23 -3.67
N ALA A 259 -30.44 -18.44 -3.25
CA ALA A 259 -31.71 -19.09 -3.58
C ALA A 259 -32.37 -19.60 -2.29
N PRO A 260 -32.96 -18.70 -1.46
CA PRO A 260 -33.51 -19.09 -0.16
C PRO A 260 -34.72 -20.02 -0.30
N THR A 261 -34.72 -21.07 0.50
CA THR A 261 -35.85 -21.99 0.72
C THR A 261 -36.31 -21.89 2.18
N LEU A 262 -37.32 -22.66 2.57
CA LEU A 262 -37.76 -22.69 3.98
C LEU A 262 -36.74 -23.36 4.92
N ALA A 263 -35.88 -24.22 4.38
CA ALA A 263 -34.80 -24.85 5.13
C ALA A 263 -33.59 -23.91 5.21
N TRP A 264 -32.84 -24.01 6.31
CA TRP A 264 -31.55 -23.36 6.43
C TRP A 264 -30.59 -23.85 5.35
N GLN A 265 -29.95 -22.91 4.67
CA GLN A 265 -28.90 -23.13 3.69
C GLN A 265 -27.67 -22.32 4.09
N THR A 266 -26.49 -22.73 3.65
CA THR A 266 -25.24 -22.01 3.89
C THR A 266 -24.65 -21.50 2.60
N ALA A 267 -24.20 -20.25 2.60
CA ALA A 267 -23.38 -19.71 1.52
C ALA A 267 -21.95 -20.27 1.57
N GLY A 268 -21.19 -20.10 0.48
CA GLY A 268 -19.76 -20.40 0.48
C GLY A 268 -18.99 -19.55 1.49
N THR A 269 -17.85 -20.07 1.93
CA THR A 269 -16.95 -19.42 2.90
C THR A 269 -16.52 -18.03 2.40
N GLY A 270 -16.76 -17.02 3.22
CA GLY A 270 -16.27 -15.66 3.02
C GLY A 270 -15.02 -15.37 3.85
N ARG A 271 -14.23 -14.41 3.38
CA ARG A 271 -12.97 -13.96 4.01
C ARG A 271 -12.95 -12.43 4.00
N ILE A 272 -12.94 -11.83 5.18
CA ILE A 272 -12.95 -10.39 5.39
C ILE A 272 -11.62 -9.95 5.97
N GLY A 273 -10.97 -9.01 5.30
CA GLY A 273 -9.79 -8.29 5.75
C GLY A 273 -10.13 -6.83 6.13
N PRO A 274 -9.15 -5.91 6.11
CA PRO A 274 -9.29 -4.55 6.63
C PRO A 274 -10.31 -3.77 5.81
N LEU A 275 -11.32 -3.20 6.46
CA LEU A 275 -12.43 -2.51 5.77
C LEU A 275 -13.11 -3.40 4.71
N GLY A 276 -13.04 -4.72 4.87
CA GLY A 276 -13.59 -5.68 3.93
C GLY A 276 -15.10 -5.79 4.05
N GLU A 277 -15.71 -6.01 2.90
CA GLU A 277 -17.13 -6.30 2.76
C GLU A 277 -17.29 -7.52 1.87
N TRP A 278 -18.31 -8.33 2.15
CA TRP A 278 -18.63 -9.51 1.37
C TRP A 278 -20.11 -9.49 0.98
N ASP A 279 -20.36 -9.37 -0.32
CA ASP A 279 -21.70 -9.18 -0.86
C ASP A 279 -22.30 -10.47 -1.40
N TYR A 280 -23.60 -10.61 -1.23
CA TYR A 280 -24.45 -11.62 -1.85
C TYR A 280 -25.63 -10.93 -2.55
N ILE A 281 -26.17 -11.55 -3.59
CA ILE A 281 -27.37 -11.06 -4.29
C ILE A 281 -28.56 -11.90 -3.87
N LEU A 282 -29.56 -11.25 -3.27
CA LEU A 282 -30.85 -11.85 -2.93
C LEU A 282 -31.90 -11.47 -3.98
N PRO A 283 -32.47 -12.42 -4.73
CA PRO A 283 -33.63 -12.18 -5.58
C PRO A 283 -34.89 -12.10 -4.69
N ALA A 284 -35.11 -10.95 -4.07
CA ALA A 284 -36.19 -10.75 -3.12
C ALA A 284 -37.55 -10.70 -3.82
N VAL A 285 -38.58 -11.21 -3.15
CA VAL A 285 -39.98 -11.15 -3.58
C VAL A 285 -40.77 -10.36 -2.55
N ALA A 286 -41.54 -9.37 -3.00
CA ALA A 286 -42.35 -8.51 -2.14
C ALA A 286 -43.21 -9.33 -1.15
N GLY A 287 -43.24 -8.91 0.11
CA GLY A 287 -44.00 -9.53 1.20
C GLY A 287 -43.40 -10.82 1.78
N ARG A 288 -42.33 -11.37 1.18
CA ARG A 288 -41.61 -12.51 1.78
C ARG A 288 -40.63 -12.05 2.84
N THR A 289 -40.53 -12.84 3.90
CA THR A 289 -39.54 -12.65 4.96
C THR A 289 -38.34 -13.53 4.71
N TYR A 290 -37.15 -12.96 4.86
CA TYR A 290 -35.87 -13.64 4.71
C TYR A 290 -35.07 -13.50 5.99
N GLU A 291 -34.25 -14.50 6.25
CA GLU A 291 -33.43 -14.56 7.43
C GLU A 291 -31.99 -14.88 7.05
N PHE A 292 -31.04 -14.15 7.63
CA PHE A 292 -29.60 -14.27 7.41
C PHE A 292 -28.88 -14.29 8.75
N THR A 293 -27.88 -15.15 8.91
CA THR A 293 -27.13 -15.22 10.17
C THR A 293 -25.72 -15.77 9.99
N THR A 294 -24.80 -15.31 10.83
CA THR A 294 -23.47 -15.91 11.05
C THR A 294 -23.43 -16.74 12.34
N CYS A 295 -24.57 -16.89 13.02
CA CYS A 295 -24.67 -17.67 14.26
C CYS A 295 -24.51 -19.18 14.03
N PRO A 296 -23.79 -19.89 14.93
CA PRO A 296 -23.52 -21.33 14.80
C PRO A 296 -24.76 -22.22 14.86
N GLY A 297 -25.80 -21.83 15.61
CA GLY A 297 -27.01 -22.66 15.81
C GLY A 297 -27.83 -22.96 14.54
N HIS A 298 -27.53 -22.29 13.42
CA HIS A 298 -28.26 -22.41 12.16
C HIS A 298 -27.36 -22.73 10.96
N GLY A 299 -26.13 -23.20 11.22
CA GLY A 299 -25.13 -23.52 10.19
C GLY A 299 -24.24 -22.33 9.77
N GLY A 300 -24.48 -21.13 10.33
CA GLY A 300 -23.58 -19.99 10.17
C GLY A 300 -22.29 -20.20 10.99
N SER A 301 -21.25 -19.42 10.72
CA SER A 301 -20.10 -19.31 11.60
C SER A 301 -19.33 -18.02 11.31
N ALA A 302 -18.65 -17.47 12.30
CA ALA A 302 -17.60 -16.48 12.13
C ALA A 302 -16.63 -16.55 13.31
N ASP A 303 -15.35 -16.30 13.06
CA ASP A 303 -14.31 -16.19 14.10
C ASP A 303 -14.09 -14.74 14.57
N PHE A 304 -14.96 -13.82 14.13
CA PHE A 304 -14.89 -12.40 14.45
C PHE A 304 -16.29 -11.81 14.70
N ASP A 305 -16.28 -10.57 15.17
CA ASP A 305 -17.46 -9.74 15.37
C ASP A 305 -18.03 -9.24 14.04
N THR A 306 -19.18 -9.81 13.65
CA THR A 306 -19.77 -9.59 12.33
C THR A 306 -20.83 -8.50 12.37
N ARG A 307 -21.14 -7.97 11.20
CA ARG A 307 -22.38 -7.25 10.93
C ARG A 307 -22.97 -7.70 9.61
N ILE A 308 -24.27 -7.93 9.61
CA ILE A 308 -25.06 -8.18 8.39
C ILE A 308 -25.89 -6.94 8.10
N ASP A 309 -25.77 -6.42 6.88
CA ASP A 309 -26.57 -5.32 6.36
C ASP A 309 -27.31 -5.75 5.08
N ILE A 310 -28.59 -5.47 4.98
CA ILE A 310 -29.34 -5.48 3.73
C ILE A 310 -29.34 -4.04 3.22
N LEU A 311 -28.64 -3.78 2.12
CA LEU A 311 -28.42 -2.39 1.68
C LEU A 311 -29.75 -1.69 1.35
N GLY A 312 -29.99 -0.57 2.03
CA GLY A 312 -31.27 0.18 1.96
C GLY A 312 -32.42 -0.47 2.74
N GLY A 313 -32.13 -1.39 3.66
CA GLY A 313 -33.09 -2.13 4.47
C GLY A 313 -32.68 -2.22 5.94
N ALA A 314 -32.62 -3.44 6.47
CA ALA A 314 -32.29 -3.74 7.86
C ALA A 314 -30.81 -4.13 8.05
N GLY A 315 -30.32 -4.06 9.29
CA GLY A 315 -28.99 -4.55 9.66
C GLY A 315 -28.89 -4.90 11.15
N ASN A 316 -27.96 -5.77 11.50
CA ASN A 316 -27.70 -6.19 12.88
C ASN A 316 -26.23 -6.63 13.03
N ASP A 317 -25.60 -6.28 14.14
CA ASP A 317 -24.24 -6.66 14.55
C ASP A 317 -24.25 -7.79 15.60
N ASP A 318 -25.03 -7.72 16.66
CA ASP A 318 -24.99 -8.70 17.77
C ASP A 318 -26.32 -9.44 17.98
N ALA A 319 -26.35 -10.74 17.70
CA ALA A 319 -27.54 -11.58 17.89
C ALA A 319 -27.31 -12.82 18.77
N CYS A 320 -26.11 -13.40 18.76
CA CYS A 320 -25.80 -14.63 19.51
C CYS A 320 -24.42 -14.55 20.18
N GLY A 321 -24.12 -13.40 20.79
CA GLY A 321 -22.76 -12.98 21.13
C GLY A 321 -22.30 -12.00 20.06
N LEU A 322 -21.13 -12.25 19.47
CA LEU A 322 -20.50 -11.39 18.46
C LEU A 322 -20.97 -11.65 17.01
N GLN A 323 -21.86 -12.64 16.81
CA GLN A 323 -22.36 -12.99 15.49
C GLN A 323 -23.76 -12.42 15.27
N SER A 324 -24.04 -12.11 14.01
CA SER A 324 -25.21 -11.33 13.62
C SER A 324 -26.35 -12.20 13.11
N ARG A 325 -27.56 -11.65 13.20
CA ARG A 325 -28.78 -12.22 12.63
C ARG A 325 -29.72 -11.11 12.19
N VAL A 326 -30.19 -11.17 10.95
CA VAL A 326 -31.16 -10.23 10.40
C VAL A 326 -32.36 -11.00 9.86
N GLU A 327 -33.54 -10.59 10.29
CA GLU A 327 -34.81 -10.98 9.69
C GLU A 327 -35.40 -9.76 8.98
N TRP A 328 -35.82 -9.93 7.73
CA TRP A 328 -36.25 -8.81 6.90
C TRP A 328 -37.35 -9.21 5.91
N THR A 329 -38.44 -8.46 5.94
CA THR A 329 -39.55 -8.59 4.98
C THR A 329 -39.31 -7.68 3.80
N ALA A 330 -39.25 -8.25 2.59
CA ALA A 330 -39.00 -7.49 1.38
C ALA A 330 -40.16 -6.54 1.06
N PRO A 331 -39.95 -5.21 1.01
CA PRO A 331 -41.02 -4.26 0.69
C PRO A 331 -41.37 -4.28 -0.80
N SER A 332 -40.47 -4.76 -1.66
CA SER A 332 -40.69 -4.92 -3.09
C SER A 332 -39.82 -6.03 -3.67
N SER A 333 -40.25 -6.58 -4.81
CA SER A 333 -39.51 -7.59 -5.55
C SER A 333 -38.31 -6.98 -6.28
N GLY A 334 -37.22 -7.72 -6.37
CA GLY A 334 -36.00 -7.30 -7.08
C GLY A 334 -34.74 -7.76 -6.37
N ASN A 335 -33.60 -7.58 -7.04
CA ASN A 335 -32.30 -7.93 -6.46
C ASN A 335 -31.93 -6.97 -5.33
N ARG A 336 -31.52 -7.54 -4.20
CA ARG A 336 -31.00 -6.83 -3.03
C ARG A 336 -29.61 -7.31 -2.70
N THR A 337 -28.77 -6.42 -2.20
CA THR A 337 -27.45 -6.79 -1.70
C THR A 337 -27.55 -7.11 -0.22
N VAL A 338 -27.17 -8.33 0.13
CA VAL A 338 -26.93 -8.72 1.52
C VAL A 338 -25.43 -8.68 1.73
N ARG A 339 -24.97 -7.89 2.68
CA ARG A 339 -23.57 -7.63 2.95
C ARG A 339 -23.19 -8.16 4.32
N VAL A 340 -22.09 -8.90 4.38
CA VAL A 340 -21.40 -9.25 5.62
C VAL A 340 -20.13 -8.42 5.71
N ARG A 341 -19.87 -7.84 6.87
CA ARG A 341 -18.65 -7.08 7.17
C ARG A 341 -18.26 -7.23 8.63
N GLY A 342 -17.09 -6.71 9.01
CA GLY A 342 -16.77 -6.50 10.41
C GLY A 342 -17.66 -5.44 11.05
N PHE A 343 -17.97 -5.61 12.34
CA PHE A 343 -18.58 -4.55 13.15
C PHE A 343 -17.70 -3.29 13.15
N SER A 344 -16.39 -3.49 13.35
CA SER A 344 -15.35 -2.45 13.31
C SER A 344 -14.34 -2.68 12.19
N ILE A 345 -13.48 -1.70 11.94
CA ILE A 345 -12.35 -1.81 10.99
C ILE A 345 -11.37 -2.96 11.34
N ASN A 346 -11.31 -3.33 12.62
CA ASN A 346 -10.43 -4.38 13.12
C ASN A 346 -11.10 -5.76 13.17
N SER A 347 -12.42 -5.83 12.97
CA SER A 347 -13.17 -7.09 12.99
C SER A 347 -13.05 -7.77 11.62
N GLN A 348 -12.19 -8.78 11.55
CA GLN A 348 -11.77 -9.44 10.31
C GLN A 348 -11.64 -10.94 10.55
N GLY A 349 -11.82 -11.74 9.51
CA GLY A 349 -11.69 -13.19 9.64
C GLY A 349 -12.45 -13.98 8.58
N VAL A 350 -12.73 -15.23 8.91
CA VAL A 350 -13.44 -16.18 8.06
C VAL A 350 -14.86 -16.35 8.57
N PHE A 351 -15.82 -16.40 7.65
CA PHE A 351 -17.22 -16.64 8.01
C PHE A 351 -17.93 -17.56 7.02
N VAL A 352 -19.05 -18.11 7.47
CA VAL A 352 -20.09 -18.74 6.66
C VAL A 352 -21.41 -18.11 7.06
N MET A 353 -22.13 -17.56 6.09
CA MET A 353 -23.49 -17.04 6.31
C MET A 353 -24.51 -18.14 6.03
N ALA A 354 -25.37 -18.41 7.01
CA ALA A 354 -26.58 -19.19 6.81
C ALA A 354 -27.75 -18.27 6.43
N TYR A 355 -28.65 -18.77 5.60
CA TYR A 355 -29.81 -18.04 5.14
C TYR A 355 -31.01 -18.95 4.88
N ARG A 356 -32.21 -18.38 4.96
CA ARG A 356 -33.47 -19.03 4.55
C ARG A 356 -34.55 -18.00 4.24
N GLN A 357 -35.63 -18.46 3.64
CA GLN A 357 -36.91 -17.77 3.63
C GLN A 357 -37.72 -18.22 4.84
N VAL A 358 -38.46 -17.31 5.46
CA VAL A 358 -39.41 -17.59 6.53
C VAL A 358 -40.83 -17.49 5.97
N LEU A 359 -41.71 -18.41 6.38
CA LEU A 359 -43.14 -18.25 6.13
C LEU A 359 -43.63 -17.10 6.99
N SER A 360 -44.04 -16.00 6.36
CA SER A 360 -44.80 -14.97 7.07
C SER A 360 -46.15 -15.57 7.43
N ASP A 361 -46.37 -15.85 8.71
CA ASP A 361 -47.63 -16.42 9.20
C ASP A 361 -48.70 -15.31 9.30
N ASN A 362 -49.00 -14.68 8.17
CA ASN A 362 -50.05 -13.66 8.05
C ASN A 362 -51.45 -14.30 8.00
N ILE A 363 -51.56 -15.63 8.04
CA ILE A 363 -52.84 -16.34 7.96
C ILE A 363 -53.66 -16.18 9.26
N PHE A 364 -53.02 -15.84 10.39
CA PHE A 364 -53.72 -15.69 11.69
C PHE A 364 -53.88 -14.24 12.17
N ALA A 365 -53.43 -13.23 11.42
CA ALA A 365 -53.51 -11.83 11.84
C ALA A 365 -54.95 -11.27 11.90
N ASN A 366 -55.93 -11.96 11.32
CA ASN A 366 -57.34 -11.57 11.34
C ASN A 366 -58.22 -12.38 12.30
N GLY A 367 -57.64 -13.00 13.34
CA GLY A 367 -58.37 -13.51 14.50
C GLY A 367 -59.46 -14.54 14.17
N PHE A 368 -59.24 -15.80 14.54
CA PHE A 368 -60.38 -16.69 14.79
C PHE A 368 -61.18 -16.13 15.97
N GLN A 369 -62.26 -15.41 15.68
CA GLN A 369 -63.37 -15.28 16.61
C GLN A 369 -64.28 -16.49 16.38
N PRO A 370 -64.54 -17.31 17.42
CA PRO A 370 -65.56 -18.35 17.35
C PRO A 370 -66.97 -17.78 17.16
#